data_AF-A0A960AG22-F1
#
_entry.id   AF-A0A960AG22-F1
#
_cell.length_a   1.000
_cell.length_b   1.000
_cell.length_c   1.000
_cell.angle_alpha   90.00
_cell.angle_beta   90.00
_cell.angle_gamma   90.00
#
_symmetry.space_group_name_H-M   'P 1'
#
loop_
_entity.id
_entity.type
_entity.pdbx_description
1 polymer ?
#
loop_
_entity_poly.entity_id
_entity_poly.type
_entity_poly.pdbx_seq_one_letter_code
_entity_poly.pdbx_strand_id
1 'polypeptide(L)'
;MPKKIIAALTVVLAALLLTTTPVVAEAGKLITGKQIKDNTVTGKDVKESSLGTVPKAGSLANLPSGKTESGAFSAAAGNSSAGGWLGFSINFIRPLSTPIDESHIIDTTESPDAANCPGPGQAAPGYLCLYSNARSNVGEIYGYSTSGPYAEIPGSVGIGLYVPVTGGQPYVDGIWTVTAP
;
A
#
# COMPACT_ATOMS: atom_id res chain seq x y z
N MET A 1 -5.27 73.95 -3.78
CA MET A 1 -6.09 72.98 -3.02
C MET A 1 -5.45 72.75 -1.66
N PRO A 2 -6.17 72.96 -0.54
CA PRO A 2 -5.54 73.10 0.77
C PRO A 2 -5.13 71.74 1.35
N LYS A 3 -3.85 71.61 1.69
CA LYS A 3 -3.15 70.44 2.26
C LYS A 3 -3.76 69.86 3.56
N LYS A 4 -4.80 70.50 4.12
CA LYS A 4 -5.47 70.07 5.36
C LYS A 4 -6.47 68.94 5.16
N ILE A 5 -6.93 68.68 3.92
CA ILE A 5 -7.90 67.60 3.64
C ILE A 5 -7.21 66.22 3.55
N ILE A 6 -5.94 66.18 3.13
CA ILE A 6 -5.19 64.92 2.93
C ILE A 6 -4.83 64.25 4.27
N ALA A 7 -4.54 65.02 5.31
CA ALA A 7 -4.17 64.50 6.64
C ALA A 7 -5.36 63.90 7.40
N ALA A 8 -6.58 64.43 7.20
CA ALA A 8 -7.77 63.90 7.86
C ALA A 8 -8.21 62.54 7.29
N LEU A 9 -8.01 62.32 5.98
CA LEU A 9 -8.39 61.08 5.31
C LEU A 9 -7.48 59.89 5.67
N THR A 10 -6.19 60.16 5.98
CA THR A 10 -5.22 59.11 6.34
C THR A 10 -5.42 58.58 7.75
N VAL A 11 -5.85 59.43 8.69
CA VAL A 11 -6.13 59.01 10.09
C VAL A 11 -7.42 58.18 10.17
N VAL A 12 -8.45 58.51 9.37
CA VAL A 12 -9.70 57.74 9.33
C VAL A 12 -9.48 56.35 8.71
N LEU A 13 -8.61 56.23 7.69
CA LEU A 13 -8.32 54.94 7.07
C LEU A 13 -7.47 54.03 7.99
N ALA A 14 -6.53 54.60 8.75
CA ALA A 14 -5.74 53.84 9.73
C ALA A 14 -6.58 53.39 10.94
N ALA A 15 -7.54 54.21 11.40
CA ALA A 15 -8.46 53.83 12.48
C ALA A 15 -9.48 52.75 12.04
N LEU A 16 -9.86 52.71 10.76
CA LEU A 16 -10.76 51.68 10.22
C LEU A 16 -10.04 50.33 9.99
N LEU A 17 -8.72 50.34 9.79
CA LEU A 17 -7.89 49.13 9.66
C LEU A 17 -7.51 48.49 11.00
N LEU A 18 -7.59 49.23 12.12
CA LEU A 18 -7.25 48.74 13.47
C LEU A 18 -8.44 48.13 14.23
N THR A 19 -9.66 48.28 13.76
CA THR A 19 -10.88 47.77 14.44
C THR A 19 -11.40 46.45 13.86
N THR A 20 -10.78 45.91 12.81
CA THR A 20 -11.19 44.65 12.17
C THR A 20 -10.41 43.42 12.65
N THR A 21 -9.48 43.58 13.60
CA THR A 21 -8.54 42.52 14.01
C THR A 21 -8.76 41.97 15.43
N PRO A 22 -10.00 41.64 15.82
CA PRO A 22 -10.17 40.40 16.59
C PRO A 22 -11.21 39.43 16.01
N VAL A 23 -12.13 39.91 15.16
CA VAL A 23 -13.25 39.08 14.68
C VAL A 23 -12.77 37.92 13.77
N VAL A 24 -11.70 38.14 13.01
CA VAL A 24 -11.14 37.09 12.14
C VAL A 24 -10.35 36.04 12.94
N ALA A 25 -9.87 36.38 14.14
CA ALA A 25 -9.14 35.45 15.01
C ALA A 25 -10.11 34.52 15.79
N GLU A 26 -11.31 35.01 16.15
CA GLU A 26 -12.33 34.22 16.84
C GLU A 26 -13.28 33.46 15.91
N ALA A 27 -13.30 33.77 14.61
CA ALA A 27 -13.99 32.96 13.59
C ALA A 27 -13.33 31.59 13.37
N GLY A 28 -12.13 31.36 13.92
CA GLY A 28 -11.50 30.05 14.05
C GLY A 28 -12.01 29.22 15.23
N LYS A 29 -13.04 29.67 15.97
CA LYS A 29 -13.72 28.82 16.96
C LYS A 29 -14.19 27.55 16.25
N LEU A 30 -13.50 26.45 16.54
CA LEU A 30 -13.88 25.13 16.05
C LEU A 30 -15.36 24.92 16.34
N ILE A 31 -16.15 24.70 15.28
CA ILE A 31 -17.46 24.08 15.41
C ILE A 31 -17.22 22.76 16.14
N THR A 32 -17.68 22.67 17.38
CA THR A 32 -17.60 21.46 18.17
C THR A 32 -18.79 20.55 17.84
N GLY A 33 -18.68 19.26 18.13
CA GLY A 33 -19.79 18.33 17.94
C GLY A 33 -21.09 18.75 18.65
N LYS A 34 -21.00 19.53 19.73
CA LYS A 34 -22.18 20.06 20.46
C LYS A 34 -23.01 21.06 19.64
N GLN A 35 -22.42 21.70 18.64
CA GLN A 35 -23.08 22.70 17.79
C GLN A 35 -23.66 22.09 16.51
N ILE A 36 -23.33 20.82 16.24
CA ILE A 36 -23.84 20.06 15.12
C ILE A 36 -25.09 19.32 15.59
N LYS A 37 -26.21 19.52 14.90
CA LYS A 37 -27.44 18.76 15.16
C LYS A 37 -27.35 17.41 14.45
N ASP A 38 -27.90 16.38 15.09
CA ASP A 38 -27.92 15.04 14.51
C ASP A 38 -28.60 15.05 13.13
N ASN A 39 -27.97 14.36 12.17
CA ASN A 39 -28.47 14.19 10.81
C ASN A 39 -28.63 15.49 9.98
N THR A 40 -28.05 16.62 10.38
CA THR A 40 -28.17 17.87 9.61
C THR A 40 -26.99 18.17 8.70
N VAL A 41 -25.85 17.51 8.87
CA VAL A 41 -24.69 17.65 7.97
C VAL A 41 -24.82 16.65 6.85
N THR A 42 -24.77 17.15 5.62
CA THR A 42 -24.84 16.34 4.39
C THR A 42 -23.54 16.48 3.60
N GLY A 43 -23.36 15.68 2.54
CA GLY A 43 -22.19 15.80 1.66
C GLY A 43 -22.06 17.16 0.95
N LYS A 44 -23.14 17.97 0.90
CA LYS A 44 -23.07 19.36 0.37
C LYS A 44 -22.35 20.32 1.32
N ASP A 45 -22.33 20.00 2.61
CA ASP A 45 -21.76 20.83 3.67
C ASP A 45 -20.28 20.49 3.91
N VAL A 46 -19.81 19.36 3.38
CA VAL A 46 -18.43 18.89 3.51
C VAL A 46 -17.68 19.18 2.22
N LYS A 47 -16.59 19.94 2.32
CA LYS A 47 -15.65 20.10 1.21
C LYS A 47 -14.73 18.88 1.14
N GLU A 48 -15.23 17.79 0.56
CA GLU A 48 -14.53 16.50 0.46
C GLU A 48 -13.12 16.63 -0.12
N SER A 49 -12.92 17.52 -1.11
CA SER A 49 -11.61 17.78 -1.72
C SER A 49 -10.58 18.44 -0.79
N SER A 50 -11.00 18.90 0.39
CA SER A 50 -10.12 19.41 1.43
C SER A 50 -9.88 18.42 2.57
N LEU A 51 -10.60 17.30 2.59
CA LEU A 51 -10.30 16.23 3.52
C LEU A 51 -8.98 15.57 3.09
N GLY A 52 -8.02 15.51 4.01
CA GLY A 52 -6.79 14.76 3.79
C GLY A 52 -7.04 13.25 3.76
N THR A 53 -5.99 12.48 3.54
CA THR A 53 -6.04 11.01 3.67
C THR A 53 -6.46 10.61 5.08
N VAL A 54 -7.36 9.63 5.18
CA VAL A 54 -7.78 9.04 6.45
C VAL A 54 -6.55 8.41 7.13
N PRO A 55 -6.09 8.91 8.29
CA PRO A 55 -4.81 8.48 8.89
C PRO A 55 -4.76 6.99 9.24
N LYS A 56 -5.92 6.36 9.43
CA LYS A 56 -6.05 4.93 9.78
C LYS A 56 -6.40 4.02 8.60
N ALA A 57 -6.54 4.56 7.39
CA ALA A 57 -6.73 3.75 6.18
C ALA A 57 -5.39 3.32 5.55
N GLY A 58 -4.25 3.62 6.18
CA GLY A 58 -2.92 3.35 5.63
C GLY A 58 -2.63 1.87 5.35
N SER A 59 -3.32 0.93 6.02
CA SER A 59 -3.23 -0.50 5.73
C SER A 59 -3.91 -0.91 4.41
N LEU A 60 -4.73 -0.03 3.83
CA LEU A 60 -5.34 -0.22 2.51
C LEU A 60 -4.57 0.50 1.40
N ALA A 61 -3.54 1.28 1.74
CA ALA A 61 -2.75 2.00 0.75
C ALA A 61 -1.69 1.08 0.14
N ASN A 62 -1.52 1.17 -1.19
CA ASN A 62 -0.51 0.42 -1.92
C ASN A 62 0.87 0.58 -1.30
N LEU A 63 1.68 -0.48 -1.24
CA LEU A 63 3.07 -0.44 -0.82
C LEU A 63 3.81 0.65 -1.64
N PRO A 64 4.51 1.61 -1.02
CA PRO A 64 5.14 2.69 -1.77
C PRO A 64 6.30 2.12 -2.58
N SER A 65 6.53 2.68 -3.76
CA SER A 65 7.65 2.31 -4.64
C SER A 65 8.97 2.21 -3.87
N GLY A 66 9.73 1.14 -4.15
CA GLY A 66 11.00 0.83 -3.50
C GLY A 66 10.91 0.41 -2.03
N LYS A 67 9.70 0.25 -1.47
CA LYS A 67 9.52 -0.34 -0.14
C LYS A 67 9.33 -1.83 -0.24
N THR A 68 9.83 -2.49 0.79
CA THR A 68 9.86 -3.93 0.92
C THR A 68 8.86 -4.38 1.97
N GLU A 69 8.22 -5.51 1.71
CA GLU A 69 7.56 -6.30 2.75
C GLU A 69 7.96 -7.78 2.61
N SER A 70 7.74 -8.55 3.67
CA SER A 70 8.13 -9.95 3.74
C SER A 70 7.19 -10.72 4.63
N GLY A 71 7.15 -12.03 4.43
CA GLY A 71 6.36 -12.93 5.26
C GLY A 71 6.83 -14.36 5.11
N ALA A 72 6.20 -15.25 5.88
CA ALA A 72 6.42 -16.69 5.75
C ALA A 72 5.47 -17.27 4.70
N PHE A 73 5.89 -18.36 4.06
CA PHE A 73 5.01 -19.23 3.29
C PHE A 73 5.27 -20.68 3.68
N SER A 74 4.24 -21.52 3.55
CA SER A 74 4.37 -22.97 3.66
C SER A 74 3.26 -23.62 2.86
N ALA A 75 3.59 -24.71 2.16
CA ALA A 75 2.66 -25.54 1.43
C ALA A 75 3.03 -27.01 1.62
N ALA A 76 2.01 -27.84 1.81
CA ALA A 76 2.16 -29.27 1.95
C ALA A 76 0.95 -29.97 1.33
N ALA A 77 1.12 -31.21 0.87
CA ALA A 77 -0.01 -32.10 0.62
C ALA A 77 0.15 -33.43 1.35
N GLY A 78 -0.99 -34.12 1.52
CA GLY A 78 -1.01 -35.51 1.95
C GLY A 78 -0.30 -36.42 0.96
N ASN A 79 -0.27 -37.72 1.25
CA ASN A 79 0.50 -38.74 0.53
C ASN A 79 0.10 -38.82 -0.96
N SER A 80 0.73 -37.97 -1.77
CA SER A 80 0.52 -37.85 -3.21
C SER A 80 1.64 -38.62 -3.89
N SER A 81 1.31 -39.56 -4.76
CA SER A 81 2.30 -40.12 -5.68
C SER A 81 2.90 -38.99 -6.52
N ALA A 82 4.13 -39.17 -7.04
CA ALA A 82 4.74 -38.21 -7.96
C ALA A 82 3.76 -37.82 -9.08
N GLY A 83 3.67 -36.52 -9.39
CA GLY A 83 2.71 -35.94 -10.33
C GLY A 83 1.72 -34.98 -9.66
N GLY A 84 1.30 -33.96 -10.41
CA GLY A 84 0.41 -32.90 -9.93
C GLY A 84 1.15 -31.66 -9.42
N TRP A 85 0.40 -30.78 -8.76
CA TRP A 85 0.86 -29.45 -8.33
C TRP A 85 0.38 -29.14 -6.92
N LEU A 86 1.25 -28.56 -6.09
CA LEU A 86 0.80 -27.83 -4.91
C LEU A 86 0.49 -26.40 -5.35
N GLY A 87 -0.74 -25.96 -5.11
CA GLY A 87 -1.15 -24.57 -5.28
C GLY A 87 -1.26 -23.87 -3.93
N PHE A 88 -0.68 -22.69 -3.81
CA PHE A 88 -0.81 -21.83 -2.63
C PHE A 88 -0.74 -20.36 -3.03
N SER A 89 -0.99 -19.45 -2.10
CA SER A 89 -0.91 -18.01 -2.38
C SER A 89 -0.17 -17.26 -1.28
N ILE A 90 0.43 -16.15 -1.68
CA ILE A 90 0.93 -15.13 -0.77
C ILE A 90 0.01 -13.93 -0.92
N ASN A 91 -0.49 -13.43 0.21
CA ASN A 91 -1.21 -12.16 0.24
C ASN A 91 -0.28 -11.08 0.77
N PHE A 92 -0.22 -9.97 0.06
CA PHE A 92 0.54 -8.80 0.46
C PHE A 92 -0.18 -8.07 1.59
N ILE A 93 0.56 -7.62 2.61
CA ILE A 93 -0.04 -6.82 3.69
C ILE A 93 -0.49 -5.48 3.10
N ARG A 94 0.31 -4.95 2.18
CA ARG A 94 -0.03 -3.78 1.38
C ARG A 94 -0.02 -4.15 -0.10
N PRO A 95 -1.13 -4.00 -0.83
CA PRO A 95 -1.16 -4.29 -2.25
C PRO A 95 -0.08 -3.53 -3.01
N LEU A 96 0.44 -4.08 -4.10
CA LEU A 96 1.33 -3.35 -4.98
C LEU A 96 0.51 -2.50 -5.95
N SER A 97 1.00 -1.32 -6.32
CA SER A 97 0.38 -0.49 -7.36
C SER A 97 0.45 -1.13 -8.75
N THR A 98 1.43 -2.01 -8.96
CA THR A 98 1.67 -2.69 -10.23
C THR A 98 1.96 -4.17 -9.92
N PRO A 99 1.33 -5.10 -10.65
CA PRO A 99 1.67 -6.52 -10.59
C PRO A 99 3.17 -6.75 -10.82
N ILE A 100 3.76 -7.68 -10.08
CA ILE A 100 5.11 -8.19 -10.37
C ILE A 100 5.08 -8.94 -11.70
N ASP A 101 6.07 -8.73 -12.56
CA ASP A 101 6.24 -9.52 -13.79
C ASP A 101 6.53 -10.98 -13.43
N GLU A 102 5.98 -11.94 -14.16
CA GLU A 102 6.17 -13.36 -13.84
C GLU A 102 7.65 -13.77 -13.89
N SER A 103 8.45 -13.14 -14.76
CA SER A 103 9.90 -13.36 -14.85
C SER A 103 10.69 -12.77 -13.67
N HIS A 104 10.06 -11.95 -12.82
CA HIS A 104 10.66 -11.36 -11.63
C HIS A 104 10.23 -12.06 -10.33
N ILE A 105 9.61 -13.25 -10.45
CA ILE A 105 9.27 -14.11 -9.32
C ILE A 105 10.33 -15.22 -9.27
N ILE A 106 11.20 -15.16 -8.27
CA ILE A 106 12.41 -15.97 -8.23
C ILE A 106 12.32 -17.00 -7.11
N ASP A 107 12.30 -18.29 -7.46
CA ASP A 107 12.66 -19.36 -6.53
C ASP A 107 14.18 -19.37 -6.39
N THR A 108 14.70 -18.75 -5.33
CA THR A 108 16.15 -18.58 -5.14
C THR A 108 16.89 -19.89 -4.89
N THR A 109 16.16 -20.98 -4.60
CA THR A 109 16.74 -22.31 -4.37
C THR A 109 17.05 -23.02 -5.69
N GLU A 110 16.15 -22.93 -6.67
CA GLU A 110 16.32 -23.55 -8.00
C GLU A 110 16.97 -22.61 -9.01
N SER A 111 16.67 -21.32 -8.91
CA SER A 111 17.10 -20.26 -9.83
C SER A 111 17.77 -19.10 -9.05
N PRO A 112 19.01 -19.29 -8.54
CA PRO A 112 19.68 -18.25 -7.77
C PRO A 112 19.93 -16.97 -8.59
N ASP A 113 19.50 -15.84 -8.04
CA ASP A 113 19.72 -14.51 -8.62
C ASP A 113 20.24 -13.57 -7.54
N ALA A 114 21.55 -13.61 -7.28
CA ALA A 114 22.14 -12.78 -6.22
C ALA A 114 22.07 -11.27 -6.52
N ALA A 115 21.82 -10.87 -7.77
CA ALA A 115 21.71 -9.46 -8.13
C ALA A 115 20.36 -8.88 -7.67
N ASN A 116 19.27 -9.63 -7.85
CA ASN A 116 17.93 -9.19 -7.49
C ASN A 116 17.40 -9.77 -6.17
N CYS A 117 17.91 -10.92 -5.76
CA CYS A 117 17.55 -11.67 -4.56
C CYS A 117 18.78 -12.02 -3.72
N PRO A 118 19.45 -11.01 -3.10
CA PRO A 118 20.71 -11.21 -2.42
C PRO A 118 20.59 -12.01 -1.10
N GLY A 119 19.39 -12.17 -0.57
CA GLY A 119 19.13 -12.98 0.62
C GLY A 119 17.80 -12.67 1.31
N PRO A 120 17.42 -13.47 2.33
CA PRO A 120 16.14 -13.33 3.02
C PRO A 120 15.90 -11.90 3.53
N GLY A 121 14.69 -11.38 3.29
CA GLY A 121 14.34 -10.00 3.66
C GLY A 121 14.79 -8.95 2.65
N GLN A 122 15.37 -9.35 1.51
CA GLN A 122 15.79 -8.45 0.43
C GLN A 122 15.21 -8.88 -0.92
N ALA A 123 14.85 -7.89 -1.74
CA ALA A 123 14.47 -8.04 -3.14
C ALA A 123 14.72 -6.70 -3.87
N ALA A 124 15.20 -6.74 -5.10
CA ALA A 124 15.26 -5.55 -5.95
C ALA A 124 13.86 -4.99 -6.25
N PRO A 125 13.71 -3.69 -6.54
CA PRO A 125 12.43 -3.11 -6.93
C PRO A 125 11.77 -3.87 -8.09
N GLY A 126 10.51 -4.27 -7.90
CA GLY A 126 9.74 -5.03 -8.88
C GLY A 126 10.05 -6.53 -8.91
N TYR A 127 10.75 -7.07 -7.90
CA TYR A 127 10.99 -8.49 -7.73
C TYR A 127 10.26 -9.07 -6.51
N LEU A 128 9.87 -10.33 -6.64
CA LEU A 128 9.47 -11.21 -5.54
C LEU A 128 10.48 -12.35 -5.43
N CYS A 129 11.16 -12.45 -4.30
CA CYS A 129 12.13 -13.50 -4.02
C CYS A 129 11.56 -14.49 -3.02
N LEU A 130 11.64 -15.79 -3.35
CA LEU A 130 11.23 -16.90 -2.51
C LEU A 130 12.48 -17.60 -1.97
N TYR A 131 12.64 -17.58 -0.65
CA TYR A 131 13.76 -18.17 0.07
C TYR A 131 13.26 -19.40 0.84
N SER A 132 13.30 -20.57 0.20
CA SER A 132 12.89 -21.82 0.85
C SER A 132 13.89 -22.24 1.92
N ASN A 133 13.41 -22.56 3.12
CA ASN A 133 14.25 -23.08 4.21
C ASN A 133 14.27 -24.61 4.21
N ALA A 134 13.11 -25.22 3.98
CA ALA A 134 12.97 -26.66 3.90
C ALA A 134 12.04 -27.02 2.74
N ARG A 135 12.42 -28.08 2.03
CA ARG A 135 11.67 -28.60 0.89
C ARG A 135 11.87 -30.10 0.76
N SER A 136 10.81 -30.80 0.37
CA SER A 136 10.84 -32.23 0.11
C SER A 136 9.86 -32.56 -1.01
N ASN A 137 10.31 -33.36 -1.97
CA ASN A 137 9.45 -33.92 -3.02
C ASN A 137 8.66 -32.87 -3.83
N VAL A 138 9.28 -31.72 -4.06
CA VAL A 138 8.76 -30.61 -4.87
C VAL A 138 9.84 -30.11 -5.84
N GLY A 139 9.43 -29.56 -6.99
CA GLY A 139 10.33 -28.89 -7.94
C GLY A 139 10.39 -27.37 -7.75
N GLU A 140 10.71 -26.64 -8.81
CA GLU A 140 10.75 -25.17 -8.82
C GLU A 140 9.38 -24.55 -8.58
N ILE A 141 9.34 -23.47 -7.79
CA ILE A 141 8.13 -22.71 -7.54
C ILE A 141 7.92 -21.71 -8.69
N TYR A 142 6.76 -21.80 -9.34
CA TYR A 142 6.29 -20.84 -10.34
C TYR A 142 5.26 -19.90 -9.72
N GLY A 143 5.28 -18.63 -10.11
CA GLY A 143 4.29 -17.67 -9.65
C GLY A 143 3.54 -16.98 -10.78
N TYR A 144 2.29 -16.65 -10.50
CA TYR A 144 1.40 -15.92 -11.38
C TYR A 144 0.87 -14.72 -10.61
N SER A 145 1.41 -13.55 -10.94
CA SER A 145 0.87 -12.29 -10.49
C SER A 145 -0.53 -12.14 -11.09
N THR A 146 -1.53 -11.75 -10.29
CA THR A 146 -2.96 -11.80 -10.67
C THR A 146 -3.34 -10.80 -11.77
N SER A 147 -2.76 -10.92 -12.95
CA SER A 147 -3.18 -10.28 -14.20
C SER A 147 -4.33 -11.03 -14.89
N GLY A 148 -4.80 -12.14 -14.28
CA GLY A 148 -5.89 -12.96 -14.78
C GLY A 148 -7.27 -12.28 -14.71
N PRO A 149 -8.30 -12.86 -15.36
CA PRO A 149 -9.63 -12.27 -15.58
C PRO A 149 -10.47 -11.98 -14.33
N TYR A 150 -9.91 -12.18 -13.13
CA TYR A 150 -10.51 -11.86 -11.84
C TYR A 150 -9.95 -10.56 -11.22
N ALA A 151 -9.07 -9.85 -11.94
CA ALA A 151 -8.43 -8.61 -11.52
C ALA A 151 -9.36 -7.38 -11.67
N GLU A 152 -10.47 -7.35 -10.94
CA GLU A 152 -11.25 -6.11 -10.78
C GLU A 152 -10.72 -5.24 -9.62
N ILE A 153 -9.73 -5.72 -8.87
CA ILE A 153 -9.09 -4.94 -7.80
C ILE A 153 -7.92 -4.17 -8.40
N PRO A 154 -7.92 -2.82 -8.37
CA PRO A 154 -6.77 -2.03 -8.78
C PRO A 154 -5.54 -2.41 -7.94
N GLY A 155 -4.47 -2.83 -8.61
CA GLY A 155 -3.22 -3.27 -7.97
C GLY A 155 -3.07 -4.79 -7.89
N SER A 156 -1.99 -5.25 -7.26
CA SER A 156 -1.75 -6.67 -6.98
C SER A 156 -1.86 -6.89 -5.47
N VAL A 157 -2.85 -7.67 -5.04
CA VAL A 157 -3.06 -8.00 -3.61
C VAL A 157 -2.22 -9.20 -3.16
N GLY A 158 -1.51 -9.83 -4.07
CA GLY A 158 -0.79 -11.06 -3.81
C GLY A 158 -0.41 -11.80 -5.08
N ILE A 159 -0.01 -13.06 -4.89
CA ILE A 159 0.44 -13.92 -5.97
C ILE A 159 -0.05 -15.35 -5.77
N GLY A 160 -0.45 -16.00 -6.86
CA GLY A 160 -0.68 -17.45 -6.88
C GLY A 160 0.63 -18.17 -7.18
N LEU A 161 0.94 -19.21 -6.42
CA LEU A 161 2.15 -20.01 -6.56
C LEU A 161 1.78 -21.47 -6.83
N TYR A 162 2.54 -22.09 -7.73
CA TYR A 162 2.42 -23.50 -8.08
C TYR A 162 3.78 -24.16 -8.05
N VAL A 163 3.85 -25.35 -7.45
CA VAL A 163 5.09 -26.13 -7.41
C VAL A 163 4.79 -27.59 -7.79
N PRO A 164 5.55 -28.19 -8.73
CA PRO A 164 5.28 -29.54 -9.18
C PRO A 164 5.67 -30.55 -8.10
N VAL A 165 4.81 -31.56 -7.90
CA VAL A 165 5.05 -32.64 -6.92
C VAL A 165 5.93 -33.72 -7.53
N THR A 166 7.10 -33.96 -6.94
CA THR A 166 8.08 -34.94 -7.44
C THR A 166 8.07 -36.26 -6.67
N GLY A 167 7.29 -36.37 -5.58
CA GLY A 167 7.16 -37.58 -4.77
C GLY A 167 6.17 -37.47 -3.61
N GLY A 168 6.14 -38.50 -2.76
CA GLY A 168 5.28 -38.59 -1.58
C GLY A 168 5.56 -37.52 -0.53
N GLN A 169 4.52 -37.09 0.21
CA GLN A 169 4.64 -36.08 1.28
C GLN A 169 5.34 -34.79 0.80
N PRO A 170 4.88 -34.15 -0.28
CA PRO A 170 5.49 -32.93 -0.78
C PRO A 170 5.30 -31.79 0.23
N TYR A 171 6.38 -31.04 0.45
CA TYR A 171 6.43 -29.95 1.41
C TYR A 171 7.40 -28.87 0.94
N VAL A 172 7.05 -27.61 1.17
CA VAL A 172 7.95 -26.48 1.09
C VAL A 172 7.57 -25.42 2.12
N ASP A 173 8.56 -24.83 2.79
CA ASP A 173 8.38 -23.60 3.56
C ASP A 173 9.54 -22.64 3.33
N GLY A 174 9.30 -21.38 3.64
CA GLY A 174 10.31 -20.35 3.51
C GLY A 174 9.85 -18.97 3.92
N ILE A 175 10.67 -18.00 3.54
CA ILE A 175 10.37 -16.58 3.62
C ILE A 175 10.23 -16.05 2.19
N TRP A 176 9.25 -15.19 1.97
CA TRP A 176 9.14 -14.41 0.75
C TRP A 176 9.47 -12.95 1.05
N THR A 177 10.05 -12.27 0.06
CA THR A 177 10.29 -10.82 0.11
C THR A 177 9.92 -10.18 -1.21
N VAL A 178 9.10 -9.12 -1.17
CA VAL A 178 8.75 -8.32 -2.34
C VAL A 178 9.17 -6.87 -2.13
N THR A 179 9.66 -6.23 -3.18
CA THR A 179 9.86 -4.77 -3.19
C THR A 179 9.02 -4.16 -4.29
N ALA A 180 8.19 -3.16 -3.92
CA ALA A 180 7.33 -2.48 -4.89
C ALA A 180 8.18 -1.84 -6.02
N PRO A 181 7.73 -1.94 -7.29
CA PRO A 181 8.37 -1.29 -8.43
C PRO A 181 8.56 0.22 -8.24
#